data_AF-A0A0M3AYS1-F1
#
_entry.id   AF-A0A0M3AYS1-F1
#
_cell.length_a   1.000
_cell.length_b   1.000
_cell.length_c   1.000
_cell.angle_alpha   90.00
_cell.angle_beta   90.00
_cell.angle_gamma   90.00
#
_symmetry.space_group_name_H-M   'P 1'
#
loop_
_entity.id
_entity.type
_entity.pdbx_description
1 polymer ?
#
loop_
_entity_poly.entity_id
_entity_poly.type
_entity_poly.pdbx_seq_one_letter_code
_entity_poly.pdbx_strand_id
1 'polypeptide(L)'
;MSDVELGLLVIGIASIGGAAGAKSGGQPAWKGLTIVLLSMLLADIVLRMVAAQNLLIGLFLAILFACIIGGAMKMSARQISVVLIGAIVILLPAGLVIAI
;
A
#
# COMPACT_ATOMS: atom_id res chain seq x y z
N MET A 1 -6.19 -20.88 0.69
CA MET A 1 -5.20 -19.95 1.26
C MET A 1 -5.66 -19.56 2.65
N SER A 2 -4.73 -19.40 3.59
CA SER A 2 -5.04 -18.78 4.89
C SER A 2 -5.24 -17.26 4.74
N ASP A 3 -5.91 -16.62 5.70
CA ASP A 3 -6.11 -15.15 5.70
C ASP A 3 -4.78 -14.38 5.68
N VAL A 4 -3.74 -14.96 6.27
CA VAL A 4 -2.38 -14.41 6.30
C VAL A 4 -1.74 -14.46 4.91
N GLU A 5 -1.86 -15.59 4.21
CA GLU A 5 -1.34 -15.72 2.83
C GLU A 5 -2.04 -14.76 1.87
N LEU A 6 -3.36 -14.60 2.03
CA LEU A 6 -4.16 -13.70 1.20
C LEU A 6 -3.81 -12.24 1.48
N GLY A 7 -3.63 -11.86 2.76
CA GLY A 7 -3.14 -10.54 3.14
C GLY A 7 -1.76 -10.22 2.56
N LEU A 8 -0.81 -11.15 2.66
CA LEU A 8 0.54 -10.98 2.09
C LEU A 8 0.52 -10.88 0.56
N LEU A 9 -0.32 -11.66 -0.11
CA LEU A 9 -0.49 -11.61 -1.56
C LEU A 9 -1.07 -10.26 -2.01
N VAL A 10 -2.11 -9.76 -1.32
CA VAL A 10 -2.69 -8.45 -1.59
C VAL A 10 -1.65 -7.35 -1.39
N ILE A 11 -0.90 -7.36 -0.29
CA ILE A 11 0.17 -6.40 -0.03
C ILE A 11 1.25 -6.48 -1.13
N GLY A 12 1.65 -7.68 -1.55
CA GLY A 12 2.63 -7.88 -2.62
C GLY A 12 2.17 -7.27 -3.94
N ILE A 13 0.93 -7.54 -4.34
CA ILE A 13 0.35 -7.00 -5.58
C ILE A 13 0.18 -5.48 -5.51
N ALA A 14 -0.32 -4.96 -4.38
CA ALA A 14 -0.40 -3.53 -4.12
C ALA A 14 0.96 -2.85 -4.29
N SER A 15 2.01 -3.49 -3.79
CA SER A 15 3.37 -2.97 -3.83
C SER A 15 3.92 -2.87 -5.26
N ILE A 16 3.50 -3.77 -6.16
CA ILE A 16 3.79 -3.67 -7.60
C ILE A 16 3.11 -2.41 -8.18
N GLY A 17 1.86 -2.15 -7.80
CA GLY A 17 1.14 -0.93 -8.18
C GLY A 17 1.82 0.33 -7.65
N GLY A 18 2.29 0.31 -6.40
CA GLY A 18 3.10 1.37 -5.82
C GLY A 18 4.39 1.63 -6.60
N ALA A 19 5.10 0.57 -6.99
CA ALA A 19 6.32 0.65 -7.80
C ALA A 19 6.07 1.26 -9.18
N ALA A 20 4.98 0.86 -9.85
CA ALA A 20 4.55 1.43 -11.12
C ALA A 20 4.18 2.91 -10.98
N GLY A 21 3.44 3.26 -9.92
CA GLY A 21 3.11 4.64 -9.58
C GLY A 21 4.36 5.50 -9.38
N ALA A 22 5.35 5.03 -8.61
CA ALA A 22 6.60 5.75 -8.42
C ALA A 22 7.35 6.00 -9.74
N LYS A 23 7.46 4.99 -10.61
CA LYS A 23 8.08 5.15 -11.94
C LYS A 23 7.37 6.21 -12.77
N SER A 24 6.04 6.19 -12.79
CA SER A 24 5.25 7.19 -13.53
C SER A 24 5.40 8.61 -12.95
N GLY A 25 5.67 8.73 -11.65
CA GLY A 25 5.95 9.99 -10.95
C GLY A 25 7.42 10.46 -11.01
N GLY A 26 8.26 9.81 -11.82
CA GLY A 26 9.67 10.15 -11.97
C GLY A 26 10.56 9.76 -10.78
N GLN A 27 10.12 8.82 -9.94
CA GLN A 27 10.89 8.30 -8.81
C GLN A 27 11.28 6.83 -9.05
N PRO A 28 12.35 6.35 -8.40
CA PRO A 28 12.73 4.95 -8.49
C PRO A 28 11.61 4.02 -8.02
N ALA A 29 11.38 2.92 -8.76
CA ALA A 29 10.36 1.91 -8.44
C ALA A 29 10.45 1.39 -7.01
N TRP A 30 11.67 1.18 -6.50
CA TRP A 30 11.87 0.66 -5.15
C TRP A 30 11.28 1.59 -4.09
N LYS A 31 11.21 2.91 -4.32
CA LYS A 31 10.59 3.83 -3.38
C LYS A 31 9.08 3.60 -3.26
N GLY A 32 8.40 3.49 -4.40
CA GLY A 32 6.96 3.21 -4.43
C GLY A 32 6.61 1.86 -3.84
N LEU A 33 7.44 0.86 -4.11
CA LEU A 33 7.33 -0.46 -3.50
C LEU A 33 7.45 -0.38 -1.98
N THR A 34 8.51 0.27 -1.47
CA THR A 34 8.77 0.40 -0.04
C THR A 34 7.65 1.16 0.68
N ILE A 35 7.14 2.25 0.09
CA ILE A 35 6.05 3.04 0.66
C ILE A 35 4.81 2.17 0.89
N VAL A 36 4.37 1.44 -0.14
CA VAL A 36 3.14 0.63 -0.05
C VAL A 36 3.33 -0.59 0.85
N LEU A 37 4.46 -1.28 0.71
CA LEU A 37 4.76 -2.46 1.51
C LEU A 37 4.75 -2.13 3.01
N LEU A 38 5.53 -1.11 3.40
CA LEU A 38 5.66 -0.74 4.81
C LEU A 38 4.39 -0.10 5.37
N SER A 39 3.69 0.73 4.59
CA SER A 39 2.47 1.38 5.09
C SER A 39 1.35 0.39 5.36
N MET A 40 1.16 -0.60 4.49
CA MET A 40 0.15 -1.64 4.68
C MET A 40 0.53 -2.62 5.80
N LEU A 41 1.80 -3.01 5.92
CA LEU A 41 2.26 -3.85 7.03
C LEU A 41 2.12 -3.16 8.39
N LEU A 42 2.50 -1.88 8.49
CA LEU A 42 2.35 -1.12 9.73
C LEU A 42 0.88 -0.93 10.10
N ALA A 43 0.01 -0.66 9.12
CA ALA A 43 -1.42 -0.57 9.36
C ALA A 43 -2.00 -1.90 9.87
N ASP A 44 -1.65 -3.04 9.27
CA ASP A 44 -2.09 -4.37 9.71
C ASP A 44 -1.63 -4.68 11.15
N ILE A 45 -0.36 -4.40 11.47
CA ILE A 45 0.18 -4.59 12.83
C ILE A 45 -0.62 -3.75 13.85
N VAL A 46 -0.86 -2.47 13.56
CA VAL A 46 -1.60 -1.58 14.48
C VAL A 46 -3.04 -2.06 14.68
N LEU A 47 -3.74 -2.46 13.62
CA LEU A 47 -5.11 -2.98 13.74
C LEU A 47 -5.18 -4.26 14.59
N ARG A 48 -4.21 -5.17 14.41
CA ARG A 48 -4.10 -6.39 15.23
C ARG A 48 -3.84 -6.07 16.70
N MET A 49 -3.00 -5.08 17.00
CA MET A 49 -2.71 -4.66 18.38
C MET A 49 -3.92 -4.05 19.08
N VAL A 50 -4.78 -3.32 18.36
CA VAL A 50 -5.97 -2.67 18.91
C VAL A 50 -7.21 -3.58 18.84
N ALA A 51 -7.07 -4.81 18.33
CA ALA A 51 -8.17 -5.74 18.06
C ALA A 51 -9.32 -5.09 17.25
N ALA A 52 -8.99 -4.09 16.43
CA ALA A 52 -9.95 -3.35 15.64
C ALA A 52 -9.98 -3.92 14.22
N GLN A 53 -11.13 -4.44 13.79
CA GLN A 53 -11.34 -4.91 12.42
C GLN A 53 -12.18 -3.90 11.64
N ASN A 54 -11.72 -2.65 11.60
CA ASN A 54 -12.40 -1.59 10.87
C ASN A 54 -11.60 -1.18 9.63
N LEU A 55 -12.17 -1.44 8.46
CA LEU A 55 -11.59 -1.14 7.16
C LEU A 55 -11.24 0.34 6.99
N LEU A 56 -12.08 1.26 7.47
CA LEU A 56 -11.84 2.70 7.34
C LEU A 56 -10.64 3.16 8.17
N ILE A 57 -10.49 2.61 9.38
CA ILE A 57 -9.35 2.90 10.25
C ILE A 57 -8.07 2.35 9.63
N GLY A 58 -8.11 1.14 9.07
CA GLY A 58 -6.98 0.54 8.35
C GLY A 58 -6.52 1.36 7.16
N LEU A 59 -7.46 1.80 6.33
CA LEU A 59 -7.17 2.65 5.17
C LEU A 59 -6.55 3.98 5.61
N PHE A 60 -7.12 4.61 6.64
CA PHE A 60 -6.59 5.86 7.18
C PHE A 60 -5.16 5.70 7.69
N LEU A 61 -4.88 4.64 8.46
CA LEU A 61 -3.53 4.32 8.94
C LEU A 61 -2.55 4.07 7.79
N ALA A 62 -2.95 3.30 6.78
CA ALA A 62 -2.09 3.02 5.62
C ALA A 62 -1.75 4.31 4.83
N ILE A 63 -2.71 5.21 4.64
CA ILE A 63 -2.45 6.51 4.01
C ILE A 63 -1.51 7.35 4.89
N LEU A 64 -1.76 7.41 6.19
CA LEU A 64 -0.95 8.17 7.14
C LEU A 64 0.51 7.67 7.16
N PHE A 65 0.72 6.35 7.24
CA PHE A 65 2.05 5.77 7.16
C PHE A 65 2.71 5.99 5.80
N ALA A 66 1.96 5.90 4.69
CA ALA A 66 2.51 6.18 3.36
C ALA A 66 3.00 7.63 3.23
N CYS A 67 2.30 8.59 3.85
CA CYS A 67 2.75 9.98 3.92
C CYS A 67 4.04 10.14 4.75
N ILE A 68 4.12 9.49 5.92
CA ILE A 68 5.31 9.53 6.79
C ILE A 68 6.52 8.93 6.07
N ILE A 69 6.36 7.73 5.51
CA ILE A 69 7.43 7.00 4.81
C ILE A 69 7.83 7.76 3.54
N GLY A 70 6.86 8.20 2.73
CA GLY A 70 7.11 8.99 1.53
C GLY A 70 7.83 10.31 1.83
N GLY A 71 7.46 10.98 2.92
CA GLY A 71 8.15 12.17 3.43
C GLY A 71 9.61 11.86 3.82
N ALA A 72 9.84 10.78 4.57
CA ALA A 72 11.19 10.31 4.92
C ALA A 72 12.04 9.98 3.68
N MET A 73 11.42 9.50 2.61
CA MET A 73 12.06 9.20 1.32
C MET A 73 12.22 10.42 0.41
N LYS A 74 11.94 11.63 0.92
CA LYS A 74 12.02 12.93 0.22
C LYS A 74 11.15 12.98 -1.05
N MET A 75 9.98 12.34 -1.03
CA MET A 75 9.01 12.42 -2.11
C MET A 75 8.03 13.56 -1.87
N SER A 76 7.68 14.28 -2.93
CA SER A 76 6.64 15.32 -2.85
C SER A 76 5.26 14.69 -2.64
N ALA A 77 4.32 15.46 -2.08
CA ALA A 77 2.94 15.00 -1.90
C ALA A 77 2.33 14.44 -3.20
N ARG A 78 2.57 15.13 -4.32
CA ARG A 78 2.15 14.65 -5.66
C ARG A 78 2.69 13.27 -5.99
N GLN A 79 3.97 13.02 -5.73
CA GLN A 79 4.60 11.72 -6.01
C GLN A 79 4.04 10.61 -5.13
N ILE A 80 3.77 10.91 -3.85
CA ILE A 80 3.14 9.97 -2.92
C ILE A 80 1.72 9.63 -3.38
N SER A 81 0.93 10.62 -3.81
CA SER A 81 -0.41 10.40 -4.36
C SER A 81 -0.38 9.46 -5.57
N VAL A 82 0.56 9.65 -6.51
CA VAL A 82 0.68 8.79 -7.70
C VAL A 82 1.05 7.35 -7.32
N VAL A 83 1.90 7.15 -6.30
CA VAL A 83 2.20 5.81 -5.75
C VAL A 83 0.93 5.15 -5.21
N LEU A 84 0.15 5.87 -4.40
CA LEU A 84 -1.09 5.35 -3.82
C LEU A 84 -2.13 5.02 -4.90
N ILE A 85 -2.28 5.89 -5.91
CA ILE A 85 -3.16 5.63 -7.05
C ILE A 85 -2.70 4.37 -7.80
N GLY A 86 -1.40 4.23 -8.07
CA GLY A 86 -0.85 3.05 -8.71
C GLY A 86 -1.15 1.76 -7.93
N ALA A 87 -1.02 1.80 -6.60
CA ALA A 87 -1.35 0.68 -5.74
C ALA A 87 -2.84 0.28 -5.85
N ILE A 88 -3.76 1.26 -5.78
CA ILE A 88 -5.21 1.04 -5.87
C ILE A 88 -5.61 0.49 -7.24
N VAL A 89 -5.06 1.05 -8.32
CA VAL A 89 -5.41 0.67 -9.70
C VAL A 89 -5.03 -0.79 -9.99
N ILE A 90 -3.91 -1.28 -9.45
CA ILE A 90 -3.53 -2.69 -9.59
C ILE A 90 -4.34 -3.61 -8.66
N LEU A 91 -4.74 -3.11 -7.48
CA LEU A 91 -5.52 -3.89 -6.51
C LEU A 91 -6.92 -4.24 -7.01
N LEU A 92 -7.57 -3.35 -7.76
CA LEU A 92 -8.92 -3.56 -8.32
C LEU A 92 -9.03 -4.81 -9.20
N PRO A 93 -8.25 -4.96 -10.30
CA PRO A 93 -8.30 -6.16 -11.13
C PRO A 93 -7.76 -7.39 -10.41
N ALA A 94 -6.76 -7.24 -9.52
CA ALA A 94 -6.25 -8.36 -8.74
C ALA A 94 -7.30 -8.90 -7.75
N GLY A 95 -8.03 -8.03 -7.08
CA GLY A 95 -9.15 -8.40 -6.22
C GLY A 95 -10.26 -9.10 -6.99
N LEU A 96 -10.51 -8.70 -8.25
CA LEU A 96 -11.46 -9.38 -9.13
C LEU A 96 -11.02 -10.82 -9.46
N VAL A 97 -9.72 -11.04 -9.69
CA VAL A 97 -9.16 -12.38 -9.96
C VAL A 97 -9.16 -13.25 -8.70
N ILE A 98 -8.91 -12.67 -7.52
CA ILE A 98 -8.90 -13.40 -6.24
C ILE A 98 -10.34 -13.80 -5.80
N ALA A 99 -11.35 -13.05 -6.25
CA ALA A 99 -12.75 -13.30 -5.91
C ALA A 99 -13.45 -14.37 -6.77
N ILE A 100 -12.81 -14.83 -7.86
CA ILE A 100 -13.29 -15.89 -8.77
C ILE A 100 -12.64 -17.21 -8.38
#